data_AF-A0A922D7B0-F1
#
_entry.id   AF-A0A922D7B0-F1
#
_cell.length_a   1.000
_cell.length_b   1.000
_cell.length_c   1.000
_cell.angle_alpha   90.00
_cell.angle_beta   90.00
_cell.angle_gamma   90.00
#
_symmetry.space_group_name_H-M   'P 1'
#
loop_
_entity.id
_entity.type
_entity.pdbx_description
1 polymer ?
#
loop_
_entity_poly.entity_id
_entity_poly.type
_entity_poly.pdbx_seq_one_letter_code
_entity_poly.pdbx_strand_id
1 'polypeptide(L)' 'MAKSKNCTAHNLSYKAHKNGIKKPRKHKHTSTKGMDPKFLRNQRCWLHSLLGLPCS' A
#
# COMPACT_ATOMS: atom_id res chain seq x y z
N MET A 1 32.00 20.44 -29.11
CA MET A 1 30.89 19.57 -28.62
C MET A 1 29.60 20.35 -28.66
N ALA A 2 28.61 19.90 -29.43
CA ALA A 2 27.29 20.52 -29.43
C ALA A 2 26.49 20.08 -28.19
N LYS A 3 25.95 21.04 -27.43
CA LYS A 3 25.19 20.76 -26.22
C LYS A 3 23.81 20.20 -26.61
N SER A 4 23.45 19.02 -26.10
CA SER A 4 22.14 18.41 -26.29
C SER A 4 21.21 18.72 -25.11
N LYS A 5 19.90 18.46 -25.29
CA LYS A 5 18.89 18.71 -24.26
C LYS A 5 18.89 17.56 -23.25
N ASN A 6 19.18 17.87 -21.98
CA ASN A 6 19.43 16.85 -20.94
C ASN A 6 18.15 16.27 -20.29
N CYS A 7 16.97 16.88 -20.48
CA CYS A 7 15.71 16.38 -19.91
C CYS A 7 14.48 16.87 -20.70
N THR A 8 13.45 16.03 -20.84
CA THR A 8 12.15 16.40 -21.44
C THR A 8 11.00 15.58 -20.85
N ALA A 9 9.91 16.26 -20.48
CA ALA A 9 8.68 15.63 -20.01
C ALA A 9 7.63 15.39 -21.13
N HIS A 10 7.95 15.74 -22.38
CA HIS A 10 7.00 15.85 -23.49
C HIS A 10 6.17 14.57 -23.74
N ASN A 11 6.75 13.38 -23.53
CA ASN A 11 6.08 12.11 -23.79
C ASN A 11 5.73 11.32 -22.51
N LEU A 12 5.93 11.92 -21.33
CA LEU A 12 5.70 11.20 -20.07
C LEU A 12 4.20 10.96 -19.85
N SER A 13 3.38 11.99 -20.03
CA SER A 13 1.93 11.91 -19.88
C SER A 13 1.31 10.92 -20.88
N TYR A 14 1.67 11.02 -22.15
CA TYR A 14 1.18 10.10 -23.19
C TYR A 14 1.51 8.63 -22.88
N LYS A 15 2.74 8.33 -22.43
CA LYS A 15 3.12 6.97 -21.99
C LYS A 15 2.38 6.51 -20.74
N ALA A 16 2.13 7.39 -19.78
CA ALA A 16 1.38 7.05 -18.56
C ALA A 16 -0.09 6.70 -18.87
N HIS A 17 -0.70 7.41 -19.82
CA HIS A 17 -2.09 7.18 -20.22
C HIS A 17 -2.27 6.01 -21.19
N LYS A 18 -1.24 5.60 -21.96
CA LYS A 18 -1.27 4.40 -22.84
C LYS A 18 -1.78 3.15 -22.12
N ASN A 19 -1.31 2.91 -20.90
CA ASN A 19 -1.69 1.75 -20.08
C ASN A 19 -2.81 2.07 -19.07
N GLY A 20 -3.24 3.32 -19.02
CA GLY A 20 -4.13 3.88 -18.00
C GLY A 20 -3.45 4.01 -16.64
N ILE A 21 -3.57 5.19 -16.03
CA ILE A 21 -3.14 5.39 -14.63
C ILE A 21 -4.16 4.69 -13.72
N LYS A 22 -3.82 3.50 -13.25
CA LYS A 22 -4.74 2.69 -12.43
C LYS A 22 -4.78 3.18 -10.99
N LYS A 23 -5.99 3.37 -10.47
CA LYS A 23 -6.21 3.63 -9.04
C LYS A 23 -5.96 2.34 -8.23
N PRO A 24 -5.45 2.43 -6.99
CA PRO A 24 -5.33 1.27 -6.12
C PRO A 24 -6.72 0.68 -5.86
N ARG A 25 -6.79 -0.66 -5.83
CA ARG A 25 -8.04 -1.38 -5.54
C ARG A 25 -8.37 -1.24 -4.06
N LYS A 26 -9.64 -0.99 -3.74
CA LYS A 26 -10.14 -1.03 -2.36
C LYS A 26 -10.38 -2.49 -1.97
N HIS A 27 -9.65 -2.99 -0.99
CA HIS A 27 -9.86 -4.33 -0.42
C HIS A 27 -10.77 -4.23 0.81
N LYS A 28 -11.48 -5.32 1.14
CA LYS A 28 -12.36 -5.39 2.34
C LYS A 28 -11.58 -5.19 3.65
N HIS A 29 -10.32 -5.61 3.67
CA HIS A 29 -9.41 -5.47 4.81
C HIS A 29 -8.17 -4.68 4.39
N THR A 30 -7.78 -3.73 5.23
CA THR A 30 -6.55 -2.95 5.07
C THR A 30 -5.34 -3.70 5.61
N SER A 31 -4.14 -3.32 5.18
CA SER A 31 -2.90 -3.85 5.75
C SER A 31 -2.71 -3.34 7.17
N THR A 32 -2.28 -4.21 8.09
CA THR A 32 -1.94 -3.87 9.47
C THR A 32 -0.47 -3.43 9.64
N LYS A 33 0.30 -3.34 8.56
CA LYS A 33 1.71 -2.97 8.59
C LYS A 33 1.87 -1.51 9.01
N GLY A 34 2.63 -1.28 10.09
CA GLY A 34 2.86 0.06 10.66
C GLY A 34 1.81 0.53 11.67
N MET A 35 0.84 -0.32 12.01
CA MET A 35 -0.07 -0.05 13.14
C MET A 35 0.63 -0.27 14.48
N ASP A 36 0.11 0.37 15.52
CA ASP A 36 0.63 0.24 16.88
C ASP A 36 0.66 -1.24 17.33
N PRO A 37 1.84 -1.78 17.73
CA PRO A 37 1.96 -3.15 18.18
C PRO A 37 1.07 -3.49 19.38
N LYS A 38 0.80 -2.54 20.29
CA LYS A 38 -0.06 -2.77 21.46
C LYS A 38 -1.52 -2.94 21.04
N PHE A 39 -2.01 -2.12 20.12
CA PHE A 39 -3.33 -2.25 19.54
C PHE A 39 -3.53 -3.58 18.80
N LEU A 40 -2.52 -4.04 18.05
CA LEU A 40 -2.58 -5.33 17.34
C LEU A 40 -2.61 -6.52 18.33
N ARG A 41 -1.81 -6.47 19.39
CA ARG A 41 -1.83 -7.50 20.46
C ARG A 41 -3.19 -7.55 21.14
N ASN A 42 -3.78 -6.39 21.45
CA ASN A 42 -5.11 -6.32 22.05
C ASN A 42 -6.20 -6.93 21.16
N GLN A 43 -6.23 -6.59 19.86
CA GLN A 43 -7.17 -7.19 18.90
C GLN A 43 -7.01 -8.71 18.82
N ARG A 44 -5.76 -9.20 18.80
CA ARG A 44 -5.47 -10.64 18.75
C ARG A 44 -5.93 -11.35 20.03
N CYS A 45 -5.66 -10.79 21.20
CA CYS A 45 -6.11 -11.35 22.48
C CYS A 45 -7.65 -11.38 22.56
N TRP A 46 -8.31 -10.31 22.13
CA TRP A 46 -9.77 -10.25 22.11
C TRP A 46 -10.37 -11.32 21.19
N LEU A 47 -9.79 -11.51 20.01
CA LEU A 47 -10.21 -12.54 19.07
C LEU A 47 -9.94 -13.97 19.60
N HIS A 48 -8.78 -14.21 20.22
CA HIS A 48 -8.46 -15.51 20.84
C HIS A 48 -9.43 -15.85 21.98
N SER A 49 -9.77 -14.88 22.84
CA SER A 49 -10.75 -15.06 23.91
C SER A 49 -12.14 -15.42 23.38
N LEU A 50 -12.56 -14.82 22.26
CA LEU A 50 -13.83 -15.17 21.60
C LEU A 50 -13.83 -16.56 20.98
N LEU A 51 -12.67 -17.02 20.50
CA LEU A 51 -12.52 -18.31 19.84
C LEU A 51 -12.10 -19.44 20.80
N GLY A 52 -11.93 -19.16 22.10
CA GLY A 52 -11.51 -20.14 23.10
C GLY A 52 -10.09 -20.67 22.89
N LEU A 53 -9.23 -19.91 22.20
CA LEU A 53 -7.85 -20.31 21.89
C LEU A 53 -6.87 -19.72 22.92
N PRO A 54 -5.84 -20.46 23.36
CA PRO A 54 -4.85 -19.93 24.29
C PRO A 54 -4.10 -18.74 23.67
N CYS A 55 -4.01 -17.63 24.39
CA CYS A 55 -3.15 -16.51 24.02
C CYS A 55 -1.69 -16.90 24.27
N SER A 56 -0.96 -17.28 23.22
CA SER A 56 0.50 -17.42 23.24
C SER A 56 1.19 -16.13 22.85
#